data_AF-A0A2U2S6L4-F1
#
_entry.id   AF-A0A2U2S6L4-F1
#
_cell.length_a   1.000
_cell.length_b   1.000
_cell.length_c   1.000
_cell.angle_alpha   90.00
_cell.angle_beta   90.00
_cell.angle_gamma   90.00
#
_symmetry.space_group_name_H-M   'P 1'
#
loop_
_entity.id
_entity.type
_entity.pdbx_description
1 polymer ?
#
loop_
_entity_poly.entity_id
_entity_poly.type
_entity_poly.pdbx_seq_one_letter_code
_entity_poly.pdbx_strand_id
1 'polypeptide(L)'
;MPSIYLTPASISYLTQFILALAITLFLLNLGIDCATDPAKVGLALAEWDNHRTEILRVVVGSPAKTIANTIFRWLTPEQPALLAMDAPLGWPATLGQSLFHHQAGETIEINSDTLFRRETDRVVKRLVGRQPLDVGADRIARTAHAALKRIRQHLLLPHQRAAWLNIPARRILEEKARNLSVG
;
A
#
# COMPACT_ATOMS: atom_id res chain seq x y z
N MET A 1 19.42 25.25 -44.10
CA MET A 1 19.38 24.71 -42.72
C MET A 1 18.20 23.76 -42.63
N PRO A 2 18.39 22.46 -42.30
CA PRO A 2 17.25 21.57 -42.17
C PRO A 2 16.48 21.93 -40.89
N SER A 3 15.18 22.22 -41.03
CA SER A 3 14.27 22.42 -39.91
C SER A 3 13.81 21.03 -39.44
N ILE A 4 14.15 20.66 -38.21
CA ILE A 4 13.74 19.39 -37.61
C ILE A 4 12.30 19.57 -37.10
N TYR A 5 11.34 18.95 -37.79
CA TYR A 5 9.96 18.90 -37.34
C TYR A 5 9.79 17.72 -36.38
N LEU A 6 9.62 18.02 -35.08
CA LEU A 6 9.27 17.01 -34.09
C LEU A 6 7.77 16.69 -34.22
N THR A 7 7.47 15.42 -34.50
CA THR A 7 6.07 14.94 -34.51
C THR A 7 5.54 14.86 -33.06
N PRO A 8 4.21 14.88 -32.82
CA PRO A 8 3.65 14.74 -31.48
C PRO A 8 4.13 13.47 -30.74
N ALA A 9 4.34 12.37 -31.46
CA ALA A 9 4.92 11.15 -30.91
C ALA A 9 6.39 11.34 -30.52
N SER A 10 7.19 11.99 -31.36
CA SER A 10 8.60 12.32 -31.07
C SER A 10 8.75 13.23 -29.85
N ILE A 11 7.82 14.18 -29.67
CA ILE A 11 7.76 15.03 -28.47
C ILE A 11 7.47 14.15 -27.25
N SER A 12 6.46 13.27 -27.30
CA SER A 12 6.12 12.36 -26.18
C SER A 12 7.29 11.48 -25.73
N TYR A 13 8.01 10.84 -26.66
CA TYR A 13 9.18 10.03 -26.33
C TYR A 13 10.34 10.86 -25.78
N LEU A 14 10.57 12.06 -26.31
CA LEU A 14 11.60 12.96 -25.79
C LEU A 14 11.26 13.40 -24.37
N THR A 15 9.99 13.70 -24.08
CA THR A 15 9.52 14.04 -22.73
C THR A 15 9.66 12.87 -21.77
N GLN A 16 9.28 11.65 -22.20
CA GLN A 16 9.44 10.44 -21.39
C GLN A 16 10.92 10.12 -21.12
N PHE A 17 11.78 10.31 -22.12
CA PHE A 17 13.22 10.08 -22.00
C PHE A 17 13.88 11.13 -21.09
N ILE A 18 13.54 12.42 -21.24
CA ILE A 18 14.03 13.48 -20.36
C ILE A 18 13.51 13.28 -18.93
N LEU A 19 12.26 12.87 -18.75
CA LEU A 19 11.68 12.58 -17.44
C LEU A 19 12.38 11.36 -16.80
N ALA A 20 12.60 10.29 -17.55
CA ALA A 20 13.34 9.12 -17.07
C ALA A 20 14.80 9.48 -16.72
N LEU A 21 15.47 10.29 -17.54
CA LEU A 21 16.83 10.77 -17.30
C LEU A 21 16.88 11.70 -16.08
N ALA A 22 15.92 12.62 -15.93
CA ALA A 22 15.79 13.50 -14.77
C ALA A 22 15.49 12.72 -13.48
N ILE A 23 14.64 11.69 -13.52
CA ILE A 23 14.41 10.75 -12.40
C ILE A 23 15.70 10.02 -12.01
N THR A 24 16.59 9.78 -12.98
CA THR A 24 17.89 9.14 -12.72
C THR A 24 18.93 10.13 -12.17
N LEU A 25 18.79 11.42 -12.48
CA LEU A 25 19.72 12.50 -12.11
C LEU A 25 19.37 13.15 -10.77
N PHE A 26 18.10 13.37 -10.46
CA PHE A 26 17.64 14.00 -9.21
C PHE A 26 16.28 13.42 -8.78
N LEU A 27 16.27 12.74 -7.63
CA LEU A 27 15.05 12.15 -7.07
C LEU A 27 15.02 12.32 -5.56
N LEU A 28 13.88 12.82 -5.03
CA LEU A 28 13.65 12.73 -3.59
C LEU A 28 13.17 11.33 -3.22
N ASN A 29 13.79 10.77 -2.20
CA ASN A 29 13.46 9.48 -1.61
C ASN A 29 12.91 9.71 -0.21
N LEU A 30 11.69 9.24 0.03
CA LEU A 30 11.05 9.30 1.33
C LEU A 30 10.94 7.89 1.90
N GLY A 31 11.78 7.57 2.90
CA GLY A 31 11.71 6.34 3.67
C GLY A 31 10.75 6.48 4.86
N ILE A 32 9.89 5.50 5.06
CA ILE A 32 8.98 5.40 6.21
C ILE A 32 9.20 4.05 6.91
N ASP A 33 9.74 4.08 8.13
CA ASP A 33 9.80 2.92 9.02
C ASP A 33 8.47 2.81 9.78
N CYS A 34 7.62 1.85 9.40
CA CYS A 34 6.24 1.82 9.86
C CYS A 34 6.08 1.12 11.21
N ALA A 35 5.29 1.74 12.07
CA ALA A 35 4.87 1.20 13.36
C ALA A 35 3.36 1.38 13.54
N THR A 36 2.75 0.54 14.39
CA THR A 36 1.33 0.66 14.76
C THR A 36 1.05 1.87 15.65
N ASP A 37 2.06 2.32 16.40
CA ASP A 37 2.03 3.55 17.17
C ASP A 37 2.63 4.70 16.32
N PRO A 38 1.86 5.75 15.98
CA PRO A 38 2.35 6.89 15.21
C PRO A 38 3.57 7.58 15.81
N ALA A 39 3.76 7.51 17.14
CA ALA A 39 4.91 8.09 17.82
C ALA A 39 6.21 7.29 17.62
N LYS A 40 6.13 6.13 16.97
CA LYS A 40 7.27 5.24 16.68
C LYS A 40 7.54 5.09 15.19
N VAL A 41 6.83 5.84 14.34
CA VAL A 41 7.07 5.85 12.90
C VAL A 41 8.26 6.73 12.59
N GLY A 42 9.28 6.18 11.93
CA GLY A 42 10.43 6.93 11.43
C GLY A 42 10.18 7.46 10.02
N LEU A 43 10.61 8.68 9.73
CA LEU A 43 10.56 9.30 8.41
C LEU A 43 11.95 9.82 8.06
N ALA A 44 12.45 9.49 6.86
CA ALA A 44 13.70 10.00 6.33
C ALA A 44 13.49 10.56 4.92
N LEU A 45 13.86 11.81 4.70
CA LEU A 45 13.93 12.41 3.37
C LEU A 45 15.38 12.41 2.92
N ALA A 46 15.62 11.88 1.74
CA ALA A 46 16.92 11.87 1.11
C ALA A 46 16.83 12.37 -0.33
N GLU A 47 17.90 12.98 -0.80
CA GLU A 47 18.09 13.31 -2.21
C GLU A 47 19.03 12.28 -2.83
N TRP A 48 18.68 11.80 -4.01
CA TRP A 48 19.54 10.99 -4.85
C TRP A 48 20.02 11.84 -6.02
N ASP A 49 21.33 12.05 -6.08
CA ASP A 49 22.01 12.73 -7.18
C ASP A 49 23.24 11.91 -7.59
N ASN A 50 23.34 11.58 -8.88
CA ASN A 50 24.54 10.98 -9.50
C ASN A 50 25.18 9.85 -8.67
N HIS A 51 24.38 8.83 -8.33
CA HIS A 51 24.79 7.66 -7.53
C HIS A 51 25.14 7.91 -6.06
N ARG A 52 24.76 9.07 -5.52
CA ARG A 52 24.91 9.40 -4.11
C ARG A 52 23.55 9.67 -3.49
N THR A 53 23.35 9.13 -2.29
CA THR A 53 22.22 9.46 -1.43
C THR A 53 22.69 10.40 -0.34
N GLU A 54 22.05 11.56 -0.21
CA GLU A 54 22.22 12.44 0.94
C GLU A 54 20.94 12.49 1.77
N ILE A 55 21.03 12.24 3.08
CA ILE A 55 19.88 12.36 3.97
C ILE A 55 19.71 13.83 4.34
N LEU A 56 18.62 14.43 3.88
CA LEU A 56 18.30 15.82 4.13
C LEU A 56 17.62 16.01 5.49
N ARG A 57 16.71 15.09 5.86
CA ARG A 57 15.89 15.20 7.08
C ARG A 57 15.57 13.83 7.65
N VAL A 58 15.53 13.75 8.97
CA VAL A 58 15.00 12.59 9.69
C VAL A 58 14.09 13.09 10.82
N VAL A 59 12.90 12.51 10.95
CA VAL A 59 12.02 12.78 12.08
C VAL A 59 11.32 11.50 12.53
N VAL A 60 10.86 11.50 13.77
CA VAL A 60 9.94 10.50 14.30
C VAL A 60 8.55 11.15 14.40
N GLY A 61 7.51 10.38 14.09
CA GLY A 61 6.14 10.82 14.21
C GLY A 61 5.77 11.19 15.64
N SER A 62 4.73 12.03 15.80
CA SER A 62 4.12 12.31 17.10
C SER A 62 2.68 12.78 16.91
N PRO A 63 1.84 12.80 17.96
CA PRO A 63 0.49 13.33 17.86
C PRO A 63 0.43 14.80 17.37
N ALA A 64 1.43 15.62 17.73
CA ALA A 64 1.51 17.02 17.30
C ALA A 64 2.10 17.20 15.89
N LYS A 65 2.85 16.21 15.39
CA LYS A 65 3.46 16.19 14.06
C LYS A 65 3.04 14.91 13.35
N THR A 66 1.85 14.95 12.76
CA THR A 66 1.35 13.79 12.03
C THR A 66 2.27 13.45 10.86
N ILE A 67 2.35 12.16 10.54
CA ILE A 67 3.15 11.64 9.44
C ILE A 67 2.74 12.32 8.13
N ALA A 68 1.43 12.39 7.84
CA ALA A 68 0.89 13.03 6.65
C ALA A 68 1.28 14.51 6.53
N ASN A 69 1.18 15.29 7.61
CA ASN A 69 1.57 16.71 7.59
C ASN A 69 3.08 16.88 7.38
N THR A 70 3.89 15.96 7.90
CA THR A 70 5.35 15.98 7.70
C THR A 70 5.68 15.74 6.23
N ILE A 71 5.09 14.72 5.62
CA ILE A 71 5.26 14.39 4.20
C ILE A 71 4.81 15.55 3.31
N PHE A 72 3.63 16.12 3.58
CA PHE A 72 3.10 17.26 2.83
C PHE A 72 4.02 18.50 2.87
N ARG A 73 4.77 18.70 3.97
CA ARG A 73 5.73 19.81 4.10
C ARG A 73 7.07 19.53 3.42
N TRP A 74 7.36 18.28 3.10
CA TRP A 74 8.63 17.86 2.51
C TRP A 74 8.54 17.76 1.00
N LEU A 75 7.37 17.42 0.46
CA LEU A 75 7.15 17.20 -0.95
C LEU A 75 6.36 18.36 -1.55
N THR A 76 6.75 18.81 -2.74
CA THR A 76 5.94 19.71 -3.56
C THR A 76 5.31 18.92 -4.71
N PRO A 77 4.13 19.32 -5.23
CA PRO A 77 3.47 18.62 -6.33
C PRO A 77 4.32 18.47 -7.60
N GLU A 78 5.26 19.39 -7.81
CA GLU A 78 6.10 19.48 -9.00
C GLU A 78 7.36 18.59 -8.92
N GLN A 79 7.67 18.06 -7.74
CA GLN A 79 8.89 17.28 -7.51
C GLN A 79 8.57 15.78 -7.47
N PRO A 80 9.10 14.98 -8.42
CA PRO A 80 8.96 13.54 -8.36
C PRO A 80 9.64 13.00 -7.09
N ALA A 81 8.92 12.15 -6.35
CA ALA A 81 9.41 11.52 -5.14
C ALA A 81 9.10 10.03 -5.14
N LEU A 82 10.08 9.22 -4.75
CA LEU A 82 9.91 7.80 -4.48
C LEU A 82 9.57 7.61 -3.01
N LEU A 83 8.42 7.00 -2.74
CA LEU A 83 8.00 6.62 -1.39
C LEU A 83 8.38 5.17 -1.13
N ALA A 84 9.24 4.94 -0.13
CA ALA A 84 9.62 3.62 0.34
C ALA A 84 9.05 3.41 1.76
N MET A 85 8.18 2.42 1.93
CA MET A 85 7.57 2.09 3.22
C MET A 85 8.07 0.74 3.72
N ASP A 86 8.74 0.72 4.86
CA ASP A 86 9.04 -0.51 5.60
C ASP A 86 7.80 -0.94 6.36
N ALA A 87 6.90 -1.60 5.63
CA ALA A 87 5.75 -2.27 6.17
C ALA A 87 5.61 -3.61 5.44
N PRO A 88 5.07 -4.66 6.09
CA PRO A 88 4.81 -5.94 5.43
C PRO A 88 3.59 -5.87 4.50
N LEU A 89 3.44 -4.77 3.75
CA LEU A 89 2.40 -4.57 2.75
C LEU A 89 2.66 -5.54 1.60
N GLY A 90 2.02 -6.69 1.68
CA GLY A 90 2.12 -7.74 0.67
C GLY A 90 3.28 -8.72 0.89
N TRP A 91 3.84 -8.77 2.09
CA TRP A 91 4.74 -9.85 2.52
C TRP A 91 4.00 -10.79 3.47
N PRO A 92 4.04 -12.12 3.27
CA PRO A 92 4.75 -12.87 2.23
C PRO A 92 4.19 -12.64 0.82
N ALA A 93 4.98 -12.96 -0.22
CA ALA A 93 4.62 -12.68 -1.63
C ALA A 93 3.20 -13.15 -2.03
N THR A 94 2.75 -14.28 -1.51
CA THR A 94 1.40 -14.81 -1.71
C THR A 94 0.31 -13.90 -1.12
N LEU A 95 0.56 -13.26 0.03
CA LEU A 95 -0.32 -12.25 0.61
C LEU A 95 -0.41 -11.02 -0.29
N GLY A 96 0.72 -10.50 -0.78
CA GLY A 96 0.74 -9.35 -1.68
C GLY A 96 -0.03 -9.61 -2.97
N GLN A 97 0.22 -10.75 -3.61
CA GLN A 97 -0.51 -11.17 -4.81
C GLN A 97 -2.01 -11.31 -4.56
N SER A 98 -2.40 -11.85 -3.40
CA SER A 98 -3.82 -12.03 -3.05
C SER A 98 -4.52 -10.70 -2.80
N LEU A 99 -3.83 -9.73 -2.18
CA LEU A 99 -4.42 -8.45 -1.82
C LEU A 99 -4.50 -7.45 -2.98
N PHE A 100 -3.64 -7.58 -4.00
CA PHE A 100 -3.56 -6.62 -5.10
C PHE A 100 -4.89 -6.41 -5.85
N HIS A 101 -5.71 -7.46 -5.97
CA HIS A 101 -7.03 -7.40 -6.61
C HIS A 101 -8.20 -7.59 -5.63
N HIS A 102 -7.93 -7.73 -4.33
CA HIS A 102 -8.95 -8.05 -3.33
C HIS A 102 -9.81 -6.83 -3.00
N GLN A 103 -11.13 -7.00 -3.03
CA GLN A 103 -12.05 -6.03 -2.44
C GLN A 103 -12.45 -6.46 -1.03
N ALA A 104 -12.60 -5.46 -0.13
CA ALA A 104 -12.99 -5.72 1.25
C ALA A 104 -14.30 -6.53 1.33
N GLY A 105 -14.25 -7.67 2.02
CA GLY A 105 -15.36 -8.61 2.16
C GLY A 105 -15.31 -9.80 1.19
N GLU A 106 -14.47 -9.76 0.14
CA GLU A 106 -14.28 -10.90 -0.74
C GLU A 106 -13.52 -12.03 -0.04
N THR A 107 -13.76 -13.28 -0.47
CA THR A 107 -13.01 -14.43 0.07
C THR A 107 -11.64 -14.54 -0.58
N ILE A 108 -10.62 -14.84 0.22
CA ILE A 108 -9.30 -15.22 -0.27
C ILE A 108 -9.24 -16.76 -0.27
N GLU A 109 -9.20 -17.37 -1.45
CA GLU A 109 -9.26 -18.85 -1.61
C GLU A 109 -7.94 -19.56 -1.27
N ILE A 110 -6.85 -18.81 -1.19
CA ILE A 110 -5.53 -19.35 -0.83
C ILE A 110 -5.53 -19.81 0.63
N ASN A 111 -4.94 -20.98 0.87
CA ASN A 111 -4.79 -21.53 2.22
C ASN A 111 -4.01 -20.56 3.12
N SER A 112 -4.44 -20.40 4.38
CA SER A 112 -3.86 -19.46 5.33
C SER A 112 -2.38 -19.70 5.63
N ASP A 113 -1.91 -20.96 5.64
CA ASP A 113 -0.48 -21.25 5.79
C ASP A 113 0.32 -20.82 4.58
N THR A 114 -0.26 -20.96 3.38
CA THR A 114 0.35 -20.46 2.15
C THR A 114 0.35 -18.95 2.10
N LEU A 115 -0.70 -18.33 2.61
CA LEU A 115 -0.90 -16.88 2.60
C LEU A 115 0.02 -16.16 3.58
N PHE A 116 0.21 -16.70 4.79
CA PHE A 116 0.81 -15.96 5.89
C PHE A 116 2.26 -16.37 6.24
N ARG A 117 2.78 -17.46 5.66
CA ARG A 117 4.17 -17.92 5.91
C ARG A 117 5.12 -17.57 4.77
N ARG A 118 6.31 -17.08 5.11
CA ARG A 118 7.43 -16.94 4.16
C ARG A 118 8.06 -18.30 3.88
N GLU A 119 8.78 -18.41 2.76
CA GLU A 119 9.47 -19.65 2.37
C GLU A 119 10.46 -20.12 3.45
N THR A 120 11.19 -19.18 4.06
CA THR A 120 12.09 -19.47 5.17
C THR A 120 11.38 -20.17 6.34
N ASP A 121 10.14 -19.79 6.67
CA ASP A 121 9.41 -20.44 7.78
C ASP A 121 9.06 -21.89 7.44
N ARG A 122 8.73 -22.16 6.18
CA ARG A 122 8.46 -23.51 5.68
C ARG A 122 9.72 -24.37 5.71
N VAL A 123 10.85 -23.80 5.30
CA VAL A 123 12.16 -24.46 5.33
C VAL A 123 12.57 -24.76 6.78
N VAL A 124 12.46 -23.79 7.70
CA VAL A 124 12.75 -24.00 9.13
C VAL A 124 11.86 -25.09 9.72
N LYS A 125 10.56 -25.07 9.41
CA LYS A 125 9.63 -26.13 9.86
C LYS A 125 10.02 -27.50 9.33
N ARG A 126 10.45 -27.59 8.07
CA ARG A 126 10.89 -28.83 7.43
C ARG A 126 12.18 -29.37 8.03
N LEU A 127 13.16 -28.50 8.27
CA LEU A 127 14.50 -28.89 8.74
C LEU A 127 14.57 -29.11 10.25
N VAL A 128 13.86 -28.31 11.03
CA VAL A 128 13.99 -28.26 12.50
C VAL A 128 12.74 -28.78 13.22
N GLY A 129 11.62 -28.98 12.50
CA GLY A 129 10.35 -29.42 13.07
C GLY A 129 9.61 -28.37 13.90
N ARG A 130 10.22 -27.19 14.13
CA ARG A 130 9.64 -26.06 14.86
C ARG A 130 8.96 -25.09 13.91
N GLN A 131 7.78 -24.59 14.29
CA GLN A 131 7.02 -23.63 13.48
C GLN A 131 7.36 -22.19 13.90
N PRO A 132 7.97 -21.38 13.02
CA PRO A 132 8.12 -19.95 13.26
C PRO A 132 6.77 -19.23 13.26
N LEU A 133 6.74 -18.03 13.86
CA LEU A 133 5.58 -17.14 13.83
C LEU A 133 5.29 -16.72 12.39
N ASP A 134 4.00 -16.60 12.05
CA ASP A 134 3.59 -16.19 10.72
C ASP A 134 3.84 -14.69 10.52
N VAL A 135 4.51 -14.34 9.42
CA VAL A 135 4.85 -12.94 9.13
C VAL A 135 3.66 -12.17 8.56
N GLY A 136 2.78 -12.83 7.81
CA GLY A 136 1.59 -12.20 7.22
C GLY A 136 0.34 -12.22 8.11
N ALA A 137 0.42 -12.88 9.28
CA ALA A 137 -0.70 -12.99 10.19
C ALA A 137 -0.30 -12.74 11.64
N ASP A 138 -0.17 -11.47 11.99
CA ASP A 138 -0.20 -11.10 13.40
C ASP A 138 -1.64 -10.94 13.91
N ARG A 139 -1.87 -11.43 15.14
CA ARG A 139 -3.06 -11.29 16.02
C ARG A 139 -4.45 -11.62 15.48
N ILE A 140 -4.86 -11.14 14.30
CA ILE A 140 -6.25 -11.19 13.81
C ILE A 140 -6.40 -11.66 12.35
N ALA A 141 -5.32 -11.71 11.55
CA ALA A 141 -5.45 -11.96 10.12
C ALA A 141 -5.95 -13.38 9.78
N ARG A 142 -5.53 -14.41 10.52
CA ARG A 142 -6.08 -15.77 10.38
C ARG A 142 -7.56 -15.84 10.73
N THR A 143 -7.99 -15.09 11.74
CA THR A 143 -9.41 -14.97 12.13
C THR A 143 -10.22 -14.29 11.03
N ALA A 144 -9.70 -13.20 10.46
CA ALA A 144 -10.33 -12.51 9.34
C ALA A 144 -10.46 -13.42 8.10
N HIS A 145 -9.39 -14.15 7.74
CA HIS A 145 -9.40 -15.12 6.64
C HIS A 145 -10.47 -16.21 6.84
N ALA A 146 -10.55 -16.78 8.04
CA ALA A 146 -11.57 -17.77 8.38
C ALA A 146 -12.99 -17.19 8.34
N ALA A 147 -13.19 -15.96 8.80
CA ALA A 147 -14.48 -15.28 8.78
C ALA A 147 -14.98 -15.06 7.33
N LEU A 148 -14.12 -14.60 6.42
CA LEU A 148 -14.46 -14.41 5.01
C LEU A 148 -14.96 -15.71 4.37
N LYS A 149 -14.28 -16.83 4.65
CA LYS A 149 -14.69 -18.16 4.17
C LYS A 149 -16.06 -18.57 4.71
N ARG A 150 -16.35 -18.30 5.99
CA ARG A 150 -17.64 -18.58 6.62
C ARG A 150 -18.76 -17.72 6.03
N ILE A 151 -18.50 -16.43 5.82
CA ILE A 151 -19.46 -15.51 5.19
C ILE A 151 -19.83 -16.01 3.80
N ARG A 152 -18.86 -16.39 2.96
CA ARG A 152 -19.14 -16.95 1.63
C ARG A 152 -19.96 -18.23 1.68
N GLN A 153 -19.68 -19.12 2.63
CA GLN A 153 -20.50 -20.32 2.82
C GLN A 153 -21.95 -19.98 3.17
N HIS A 154 -22.19 -18.93 3.97
CA HIS A 154 -23.54 -18.49 4.36
C HIS A 154 -24.28 -17.81 3.21
N LEU A 155 -23.59 -16.99 2.41
CA LEU A 155 -24.19 -16.31 1.24
C LEU A 155 -24.61 -17.28 0.13
N LEU A 156 -24.05 -18.49 0.10
CA LEU A 156 -24.45 -19.55 -0.84
C LEU A 156 -25.68 -20.34 -0.37
N LEU A 157 -26.19 -20.10 0.86
CA LEU A 157 -27.40 -20.75 1.36
C LEU A 157 -28.64 -19.94 0.94
N PRO A 158 -29.64 -20.57 0.28
CA PRO A 158 -30.76 -19.86 -0.36
C PRO A 158 -31.74 -19.15 0.60
N HIS A 159 -31.57 -19.25 1.92
CA HIS A 159 -32.60 -18.85 2.89
C HIS A 159 -32.23 -17.75 3.89
N GLN A 160 -31.03 -17.16 3.84
CA GLN A 160 -30.70 -16.05 4.74
C GLN A 160 -30.06 -14.87 3.99
N ARG A 161 -30.88 -13.86 3.68
CA ARG A 161 -30.41 -12.52 3.35
C ARG A 161 -29.84 -11.87 4.60
N ALA A 162 -28.59 -12.19 4.94
CA ALA A 162 -27.84 -11.39 5.88
C ALA A 162 -27.56 -10.02 5.23
N ALA A 163 -27.96 -8.93 5.89
CA ALA A 163 -27.76 -7.56 5.42
C ALA A 163 -26.27 -7.18 5.48
N TRP A 164 -25.48 -7.71 4.55
CA TRP A 164 -24.11 -7.28 4.28
C TRP A 164 -24.10 -6.55 2.94
N LEU A 165 -24.81 -5.42 2.88
CA LEU A 165 -24.58 -4.47 1.82
C LEU A 165 -23.36 -3.65 2.24
N ASN A 166 -22.24 -3.90 1.56
CA ASN A 166 -21.17 -2.93 1.42
C ASN A 166 -21.75 -1.76 0.61
N ILE A 167 -22.58 -0.92 1.25
CA ILE A 167 -23.12 0.28 0.62
C ILE A 167 -21.90 1.18 0.41
N PRO A 168 -21.50 1.48 -0.84
CA PRO A 168 -20.39 2.39 -1.08
C PRO A 168 -20.72 3.69 -0.34
N ALA A 169 -19.80 4.20 0.48
CA ALA A 169 -19.98 5.39 1.31
C ALA A 169 -20.59 6.61 0.57
N ARG A 170 -20.48 6.61 -0.78
CA ARG A 170 -21.15 7.54 -1.69
C ARG A 170 -22.67 7.62 -1.50
N ARG A 171 -23.38 6.51 -1.30
CA ARG A 171 -24.85 6.49 -1.19
C ARG A 171 -25.35 7.13 0.10
N ILE A 172 -24.63 6.92 1.21
CA ILE A 172 -24.94 7.52 2.52
C ILE A 172 -24.68 9.02 2.51
N LEU A 173 -23.62 9.48 1.82
CA LEU A 173 -23.34 10.90 1.66
C LEU A 173 -24.36 11.60 0.75
N GLU A 174 -24.82 10.95 -0.32
CA GLU A 174 -25.86 11.47 -1.21
C GLU A 174 -27.27 11.50 -0.57
N GLU A 175 -27.57 10.58 0.35
CA GLU A 175 -28.80 10.62 1.15
C GLU A 175 -28.72 11.70 2.24
N LYS A 176 -27.58 11.87 2.91
CA LYS A 176 -27.38 12.99 3.86
C LYS A 176 -27.42 14.36 3.16
N ALA A 177 -26.85 14.48 1.97
CA ALA A 177 -26.87 15.73 1.20
C ALA A 177 -28.29 16.10 0.73
N ARG A 178 -29.13 15.11 0.39
CA ARG A 178 -30.55 15.35 0.04
C ARG A 178 -31.39 15.74 1.25
N ASN A 179 -31.13 15.18 2.43
CA ASN A 179 -31.87 15.52 3.64
C ASN A 179 -31.47 16.87 4.26
N LEU A 180 -30.32 17.43 3.88
CA LEU A 180 -29.88 18.77 4.28
C LEU A 180 -30.33 19.89 3.32
N SER A 181 -30.91 19.55 2.17
CA SER A 181 -31.39 20.50 1.16
C SER A 181 -32.93 20.65 1.15
N VAL A 182 -33.62 19.99 2.07
CA VAL A 182 -35.09 20.07 2.26
C VAL A 182 -35.44 20.53 3.70
N GLY A 183 -34.48 21.12 4.41
CA GLY A 183 -34.67 21.74 5.73
C GLY A 183 -34.45 23.25 5.68
#